data_AF-A0A1N6YS20-F1
#
_entry.id   AF-A0A1N6YS20-F1
#
_cell.length_a   1.000
_cell.length_b   1.000
_cell.length_c   1.000
_cell.angle_alpha   90.00
_cell.angle_beta   90.00
_cell.angle_gamma   90.00
#
_symmetry.space_group_name_H-M   'P 1'
#
loop_
_entity.id
_entity.type
_entity.pdbx_description
1 polymer ?
#
loop_
_entity_poly.entity_id
_entity_poly.type
_entity_poly.pdbx_seq_one_letter_code
_entity_poly.pdbx_strand_id
1 'polypeptide(L)'
;MRQPETIIIKRARRQSAAAAKSGGAWKVAFADFTLAMMALFLVLWILAVSSQNERVVMATKLREYSVLDKEANPFDISNSPFPIDLEGQPSVLDEVAPAYIAEAVHVPPNDVFHRDNGGHQTDGNLTGGRLHGKLDSPQQMRQMAGLIDRLAKKLDTRNNLTLQLVPQGLRIQIRDDDARQMFPRGSTQISPFFHQLLRSLASVLATVDNRVMISGHTDSVPYPDGNYTNWELSGDRAQMARRVLSSGGLTEEHVAQVVAMGDTALALPKEPTASANRRIELLLLNSNAEAQLATLFAVGQPASAPGNKTKVGAPINLSDRQQIENTVERLRKDLATPVSSSQKP
;
A
#
# COMPACT_ATOMS: atom_id res chain seq x y z
N MET A 1 69.23 -11.30 79.15
CA MET A 1 67.99 -10.93 78.43
C MET A 1 68.38 -10.10 77.21
N ARG A 2 68.28 -10.65 76.00
CA ARG A 2 68.41 -9.90 74.74
C ARG A 2 67.04 -9.94 74.07
N GLN A 3 66.44 -8.77 73.85
CA GLN A 3 65.15 -8.63 73.17
C GLN A 3 65.32 -9.04 71.70
N PRO A 4 64.43 -9.86 71.13
CA PRO A 4 64.48 -10.14 69.70
C PRO A 4 64.00 -8.92 68.91
N GLU A 5 64.88 -8.36 68.06
CA GLU A 5 64.51 -7.31 67.13
C GLU A 5 63.54 -7.84 66.07
N THR A 6 62.43 -7.13 65.89
CA THR A 6 61.43 -7.47 64.89
C THR A 6 61.88 -6.94 63.52
N ILE A 7 62.32 -7.84 62.64
CA ILE A 7 62.65 -7.50 61.25
C ILE A 7 61.35 -7.41 60.44
N ILE A 8 60.97 -6.19 60.04
CA ILE A 8 59.81 -5.96 59.17
C ILE A 8 60.26 -6.05 57.71
N ILE A 9 59.95 -7.17 57.05
CA ILE A 9 60.18 -7.31 55.60
C ILE A 9 58.99 -6.72 54.85
N LYS A 10 59.13 -5.49 54.34
CA LYS A 10 58.13 -4.87 53.47
C LYS A 10 58.25 -5.43 52.05
N ARG A 11 57.47 -6.46 51.72
CA ARG A 11 57.35 -6.93 50.33
C ARG A 11 56.53 -5.91 49.54
N ALA A 12 57.19 -5.04 48.79
CA ALA A 12 56.53 -4.22 47.77
C ALA A 12 55.99 -5.17 46.68
N ARG A 13 54.69 -5.46 46.72
CA ARG A 13 54.00 -6.09 45.60
C ARG A 13 54.08 -5.10 44.45
N ARG A 14 54.92 -5.37 43.44
CA ARG A 14 54.74 -4.77 42.12
C ARG A 14 53.32 -5.13 41.72
N GLN A 15 52.41 -4.15 41.83
CA GLN A 15 51.11 -4.25 41.19
C GLN A 15 51.42 -4.35 39.70
N SER A 16 51.33 -5.58 39.19
CA SER A 16 51.21 -5.86 37.77
C SER A 16 50.20 -4.88 37.19
N ALA A 17 50.58 -4.26 36.06
CA ALA A 17 49.85 -3.25 35.31
C ALA A 17 48.45 -3.71 34.83
N ALA A 18 47.54 -3.92 35.79
CA ALA A 18 46.18 -4.41 35.58
C ALA A 18 45.16 -3.65 36.45
N ALA A 19 45.56 -2.53 37.07
CA ALA A 19 44.71 -1.70 37.93
C ALA A 19 44.62 -0.24 37.47
N ALA A 20 44.69 0.01 36.15
CA ALA A 20 44.45 1.32 35.55
C ALA A 20 43.30 1.27 34.52
N LYS A 21 42.29 0.41 34.74
CA LYS A 21 41.15 0.23 33.81
C LYS A 21 39.76 0.37 34.44
N SER A 22 39.61 0.97 35.63
CA SER A 22 38.27 1.21 36.23
C SER A 22 37.87 2.69 36.34
N GLY A 23 38.70 3.64 35.90
CA GLY A 23 38.38 5.08 35.89
C GLY A 23 37.94 5.63 34.52
N GLY A 24 37.81 4.77 33.51
CA GLY A 24 37.47 5.15 32.13
C GLY A 24 36.05 4.79 31.71
N ALA A 25 35.39 3.83 32.37
CA ALA A 25 34.06 3.36 31.97
C ALA A 25 32.99 4.45 32.06
N TRP A 26 33.05 5.32 33.08
CA TRP A 26 32.14 6.46 33.21
C TRP A 26 32.35 7.52 32.11
N LYS A 27 33.57 7.63 31.57
CA LYS A 27 33.89 8.54 30.46
C LYS A 27 33.31 8.03 29.14
N VAL A 28 33.22 6.72 28.97
CA VAL A 28 32.55 6.11 27.81
C VAL A 28 31.06 6.37 27.86
N ALA A 29 30.42 6.18 29.02
CA ALA A 29 29.00 6.50 29.20
C ALA A 29 28.72 8.00 29.04
N PHE A 30 29.61 8.87 29.53
CA PHE A 30 29.51 10.32 29.34
C PHE A 30 29.67 10.72 27.86
N ALA A 31 30.65 10.14 27.14
CA ALA A 31 30.85 10.39 25.72
C ALA A 31 29.64 9.98 24.89
N ASP A 32 29.08 8.80 25.17
CA ASP A 32 27.89 8.29 24.48
C ASP A 32 26.66 9.18 24.75
N PHE A 33 26.49 9.64 25.99
CA PHE A 33 25.46 10.61 26.34
C PHE A 33 25.62 11.94 25.57
N THR A 34 26.85 12.48 25.51
CA THR A 34 27.10 13.72 24.76
C THR A 34 26.89 13.55 23.25
N LEU A 35 27.18 12.37 22.70
CA LEU A 35 26.96 12.06 21.29
C LEU A 35 25.47 11.91 20.99
N ALA A 36 24.70 11.26 21.86
CA ALA A 36 23.25 11.18 21.75
C ALA A 36 22.59 12.57 21.81
N MET A 37 23.05 13.45 22.71
CA MET A 37 22.56 14.84 22.77
C MET A 37 22.97 15.66 21.55
N MET A 38 24.19 15.48 21.03
CA MET A 38 24.62 16.12 19.79
C MET A 38 23.78 15.65 18.60
N ALA A 39 23.50 14.35 18.49
CA ALA A 39 22.67 13.79 17.43
C ALA A 39 21.23 14.30 17.53
N LEU A 40 20.64 14.31 18.73
CA LEU A 40 19.33 14.89 18.99
C LEU A 40 19.31 16.38 18.57
N PHE A 41 20.34 17.14 18.92
CA PHE A 41 20.42 18.55 18.58
C PHE A 41 20.57 18.78 17.08
N LEU A 42 21.33 17.94 16.36
CA LEU A 42 21.41 18.00 14.90
C LEU A 42 20.05 17.71 14.24
N VAL A 43 19.29 16.75 14.77
CA VAL A 43 17.94 16.46 14.28
C VAL A 43 17.01 17.64 14.54
N LEU A 44 17.02 18.20 15.75
CA LEU A 44 16.22 19.38 16.08
C LEU A 44 16.64 20.61 15.27
N TRP A 45 17.93 20.76 14.97
CA TRP A 45 18.45 21.84 14.14
C TRP A 45 18.01 21.71 12.70
N ILE A 46 18.07 20.51 12.11
CA ILE A 46 17.53 20.23 10.77
C ILE A 46 16.02 20.47 10.74
N LEU A 47 15.29 20.04 11.77
CA LEU A 47 13.87 20.35 11.90
C LEU A 47 13.66 21.85 11.95
N ALA A 48 14.38 22.61 12.77
CA ALA A 48 14.22 24.06 12.89
C ALA A 48 14.51 24.82 11.59
N VAL A 49 15.52 24.41 10.81
CA VAL A 49 15.87 25.04 9.52
C VAL A 49 14.95 24.59 8.38
N SER A 50 14.36 23.39 8.48
CA SER A 50 13.42 22.90 7.46
C SER A 50 12.10 23.69 7.47
N SER A 51 11.56 23.95 6.28
CA SER A 51 10.29 24.63 6.10
C SER A 51 9.10 23.75 6.54
N GLN A 52 7.96 24.36 6.89
CA GLN A 52 6.79 23.62 7.37
C GLN A 52 6.30 22.56 6.35
N ASN A 53 6.42 22.86 5.05
CA ASN A 53 6.02 21.97 3.97
C ASN A 53 6.95 20.76 3.83
N GLU A 54 8.26 20.95 3.99
CA GLU A 54 9.23 19.84 3.94
C GLU A 54 9.09 18.87 5.11
N ARG A 55 8.75 19.39 6.31
CA ARG A 55 8.51 18.56 7.50
C ARG A 55 7.33 17.61 7.32
N VAL A 56 6.25 18.07 6.68
CA VAL A 56 5.07 17.24 6.40
C VAL A 56 5.42 16.11 5.44
N VAL A 57 6.19 16.39 4.38
CA VAL A 57 6.64 15.38 3.41
C VAL A 57 7.60 14.36 4.04
N MET A 58 8.46 14.78 4.98
CA MET A 58 9.33 13.84 5.70
C MET A 58 8.53 12.96 6.69
N ALA A 59 7.55 13.54 7.39
CA ALA A 59 6.70 12.81 8.32
C ALA A 59 5.84 11.74 7.60
N THR A 60 5.33 12.03 6.40
CA THR A 60 4.58 11.05 5.60
C THR A 60 5.49 9.91 5.13
N LYS A 61 6.70 10.19 4.65
CA LYS A 61 7.67 9.16 4.28
C LYS A 61 8.07 8.28 5.47
N LEU A 62 8.33 8.85 6.64
CA LEU A 62 8.72 8.06 7.82
C LEU A 62 7.61 7.13 8.31
N ARG A 63 6.34 7.54 8.18
CA ARG A 63 5.18 6.68 8.45
C ARG A 63 5.04 5.56 7.41
N GLU A 64 5.30 5.87 6.13
CA GLU A 64 5.31 4.88 5.04
C GLU A 64 6.37 3.79 5.22
N TYR A 65 7.52 4.10 5.82
CA TYR A 65 8.63 3.16 6.07
C TYR A 65 8.62 2.50 7.46
N SER A 66 7.58 2.67 8.29
CA SER A 66 7.48 1.94 9.58
C SER A 66 7.21 0.45 9.33
N VAL A 67 8.28 -0.35 9.31
CA VAL A 67 8.24 -1.82 9.16
C VAL A 67 7.71 -2.52 10.43
N LEU A 68 7.51 -1.80 11.54
CA LEU A 68 7.12 -2.37 12.84
C LEU A 68 5.61 -2.48 13.07
N ASP A 69 4.76 -1.71 12.38
CA ASP A 69 3.31 -1.67 12.65
C ASP A 69 2.54 -2.58 11.67
N LYS A 70 2.71 -3.90 11.87
CA LYS A 70 2.12 -4.95 11.04
C LYS A 70 0.77 -5.44 11.56
N GLU A 71 -0.13 -4.53 11.93
CA GLU A 71 -1.54 -4.85 12.19
C GLU A 71 -2.44 -3.77 11.55
N ALA A 72 -2.66 -3.91 10.25
CA ALA A 72 -3.45 -2.99 9.45
C ALA A 72 -4.96 -3.18 9.73
N ASN A 73 -5.47 -2.52 10.76
CA ASN A 73 -6.90 -2.24 10.87
C ASN A 73 -7.26 -1.11 9.89
N PRO A 74 -8.21 -1.32 8.94
CA PRO A 74 -8.63 -0.29 7.99
C PRO A 74 -9.45 0.85 8.63
N PHE A 75 -9.70 0.78 9.95
CA PHE A 75 -10.32 1.84 10.75
C PHE A 75 -9.32 2.57 11.67
N ASP A 76 -8.03 2.20 11.64
CA ASP A 76 -7.01 2.90 12.40
C ASP A 76 -6.55 4.15 11.65
N ILE A 77 -7.17 5.27 12.02
CA ILE A 77 -6.98 6.60 11.43
C ILE A 77 -5.60 7.19 11.78
N SER A 78 -4.84 6.55 12.67
CA SER A 78 -3.53 7.02 13.15
C SER A 78 -2.45 7.08 12.05
N ASN A 79 -2.60 6.30 10.97
CA ASN A 79 -1.67 6.24 9.84
C ASN A 79 -2.21 6.89 8.55
N SER A 80 -3.36 7.55 8.58
CA SER A 80 -3.85 8.28 7.41
C SER A 80 -3.14 9.64 7.27
N PRO A 81 -2.70 10.03 6.04
CA PRO A 81 -2.12 11.35 5.79
C PRO A 81 -3.15 12.50 5.85
N PHE A 82 -4.43 12.20 6.10
CA PHE A 82 -5.52 13.16 6.20
C PHE A 82 -6.36 12.86 7.46
N PRO A 83 -5.96 13.33 8.65
CA PRO A 83 -6.82 13.25 9.82
C PRO A 83 -8.08 14.09 9.55
N ILE A 84 -9.22 13.43 9.39
CA ILE A 84 -10.53 14.09 9.34
C ILE A 84 -10.88 14.48 10.78
N ASP A 85 -10.82 15.77 11.06
CA ASP A 85 -11.26 16.34 12.33
C ASP A 85 -12.79 16.29 12.42
N LEU A 86 -13.32 15.70 13.50
CA LEU A 86 -14.76 15.49 13.70
C LEU A 86 -15.51 16.79 14.12
N GLU A 87 -14.86 17.95 14.06
CA GLU A 87 -15.47 19.26 14.37
C GLU A 87 -15.89 20.10 13.14
N GLY A 88 -15.81 19.57 11.91
CA GLY A 88 -16.53 20.14 10.77
C GLY A 88 -16.01 21.48 10.24
N GLN A 89 -14.72 21.79 10.43
CA GLN A 89 -14.05 22.90 9.73
C GLN A 89 -13.01 22.34 8.75
N PRO A 90 -13.10 22.65 7.44
CA PRO A 90 -12.05 22.29 6.49
C PRO A 90 -10.82 23.14 6.76
N SER A 91 -9.78 22.56 7.35
CA SER A 91 -8.44 23.15 7.32
C SER A 91 -7.90 23.02 5.90
N VAL A 92 -8.09 24.08 5.11
CA VAL A 92 -7.34 24.32 3.89
C VAL A 92 -5.87 24.47 4.27
N LEU A 93 -5.12 23.38 4.17
CA LEU A 93 -3.70 23.48 3.89
C LEU A 93 -3.60 23.79 2.40
N ASP A 94 -3.25 25.04 2.12
CA ASP A 94 -2.94 25.51 0.78
C ASP A 94 -1.92 24.54 0.17
N GLU A 95 -2.36 23.91 -0.91
CA GLU A 95 -1.66 22.89 -1.64
C GLU A 95 -0.42 23.51 -2.27
N VAL A 96 0.71 23.47 -1.56
CA VAL A 96 2.00 23.45 -2.21
C VAL A 96 2.16 22.05 -2.81
N ALA A 97 1.45 21.83 -3.91
CA ALA A 97 1.91 20.94 -4.95
C ALA A 97 3.41 21.23 -5.12
N PRO A 98 4.29 20.22 -5.12
CA PRO A 98 5.62 20.44 -5.66
C PRO A 98 5.40 21.06 -7.03
N ALA A 99 5.89 22.28 -7.24
CA ALA A 99 6.01 22.84 -8.56
C ALA A 99 6.98 21.91 -9.30
N TYR A 100 6.44 20.86 -9.93
CA TYR A 100 7.15 20.13 -10.95
C TYR A 100 7.28 21.15 -12.07
N ILE A 101 8.50 21.68 -12.20
CA ILE A 101 8.92 22.46 -13.34
C ILE A 101 8.43 21.73 -14.58
N ALA A 102 7.61 22.43 -15.37
CA ALA A 102 7.27 22.05 -16.73
C ALA A 102 8.54 22.14 -17.57
N GLU A 103 9.42 21.17 -17.42
CA GLU A 103 10.55 20.96 -18.29
C GLU A 103 10.60 19.46 -18.56
N ALA A 104 10.26 19.13 -19.80
CA ALA A 104 10.31 17.79 -20.32
C ALA A 104 11.63 17.14 -19.89
N VAL A 105 11.54 16.05 -19.13
CA VAL A 105 12.71 15.20 -18.88
C VAL A 105 13.16 14.66 -20.23
N HIS A 106 14.13 15.34 -20.82
CA HIS A 106 14.92 14.85 -21.94
C HIS A 106 15.73 13.67 -21.37
N VAL A 107 15.25 12.46 -21.64
CA VAL A 107 16.02 11.25 -21.38
C VAL A 107 17.15 11.23 -22.43
N PRO A 108 18.43 11.38 -22.05
CA PRO A 108 19.52 11.30 -23.00
C PRO A 108 19.59 9.88 -23.58
N PRO A 109 19.79 9.72 -24.90
CA PRO A 109 20.09 8.43 -25.49
C PRO A 109 21.55 8.05 -25.20
N ASN A 110 21.75 6.80 -24.75
CA ASN A 110 23.01 6.05 -24.63
C ASN A 110 24.05 6.50 -23.59
N ASP A 111 24.41 5.57 -22.70
CA ASP A 111 25.77 4.97 -22.68
C ASP A 111 25.91 3.99 -21.51
N VAL A 112 25.68 2.69 -21.74
CA VAL A 112 26.33 1.61 -20.98
C VAL A 112 26.51 0.37 -21.87
N PHE A 113 27.47 0.45 -22.81
CA PHE A 113 28.13 -0.73 -23.37
C PHE A 113 29.61 -0.66 -22.99
N HIS A 114 29.94 -1.07 -21.76
CA HIS A 114 31.26 -1.63 -21.51
C HIS A 114 31.23 -3.11 -21.91
N ARG A 115 31.74 -3.34 -23.11
CA ARG A 115 31.97 -4.63 -23.73
C ARG A 115 33.28 -5.19 -23.20
N ASP A 116 33.21 -6.23 -22.38
CA ASP A 116 34.34 -7.16 -22.22
C ASP A 116 34.06 -8.43 -23.02
N ASN A 117 35.08 -8.81 -23.79
CA ASN A 117 35.01 -9.72 -24.93
C ASN A 117 35.47 -11.11 -24.46
N GLY A 118 34.58 -12.11 -24.49
CA GLY A 118 34.89 -13.51 -24.17
C GLY A 118 33.81 -14.43 -24.74
N GLY A 119 34.03 -14.93 -25.95
CA GLY A 119 32.99 -15.41 -26.86
C GLY A 119 32.24 -16.69 -26.46
N HIS A 120 30.96 -16.73 -26.84
CA HIS A 120 30.29 -17.85 -27.54
C HIS A 120 29.11 -17.26 -28.34
N GLN A 121 29.02 -17.63 -29.63
CA GLN A 121 27.94 -17.23 -30.55
C GLN A 121 27.14 -18.45 -31.00
N THR A 122 25.92 -18.16 -31.49
CA THR A 122 24.83 -19.01 -32.03
C THR A 122 23.79 -19.40 -30.96
N ASP A 123 22.50 -19.05 -31.02
CA ASP A 123 21.69 -18.37 -32.03
C ASP A 123 20.40 -17.79 -31.39
N GLY A 124 19.97 -16.60 -31.85
CA GLY A 124 18.57 -16.17 -31.93
C GLY A 124 17.69 -16.10 -30.66
N ASN A 125 17.92 -15.13 -29.76
CA ASN A 125 16.86 -14.70 -28.84
C ASN A 125 16.97 -13.21 -28.44
N LEU A 126 16.42 -12.35 -29.28
CA LEU A 126 16.17 -10.93 -28.99
C LEU A 126 14.71 -10.67 -28.57
N THR A 127 14.00 -11.68 -28.06
CA THR A 127 12.74 -11.45 -27.35
C THR A 127 13.07 -11.04 -25.92
N GLY A 128 13.02 -9.73 -25.66
CA GLY A 128 13.06 -9.17 -24.32
C GLY A 128 12.13 -9.93 -23.38
N GLY A 129 12.65 -10.27 -22.20
CA GLY A 129 12.02 -11.16 -21.22
C GLY A 129 10.52 -10.97 -21.19
N ARG A 130 9.81 -11.97 -21.72
CA ARG A 130 8.36 -11.98 -21.77
C ARG A 130 7.84 -11.84 -20.34
N LEU A 131 7.22 -10.70 -20.04
CA LEU A 131 6.46 -10.50 -18.81
C LEU A 131 5.29 -11.48 -18.90
N HIS A 132 5.45 -12.66 -18.32
CA HIS A 132 4.41 -13.67 -18.19
C HIS A 132 4.16 -13.91 -16.70
N GLY A 133 2.94 -14.30 -16.35
CA GLY A 133 2.53 -14.52 -14.97
C GLY A 133 1.98 -13.26 -14.30
N LYS A 134 1.82 -13.33 -12.97
CA LYS A 134 1.42 -12.17 -12.15
C LYS A 134 2.59 -11.21 -11.91
N LEU A 135 2.36 -9.95 -12.24
CA LEU A 135 3.20 -8.79 -11.92
C LEU A 135 2.86 -8.29 -10.52
N ASP A 136 3.81 -8.36 -9.59
CA ASP A 136 3.62 -7.85 -8.24
C ASP A 136 4.65 -6.77 -7.88
N SER A 137 5.85 -6.86 -8.48
CA SER A 137 6.93 -5.95 -8.17
C SER A 137 6.74 -4.59 -8.87
N PRO A 138 7.03 -3.46 -8.19
CA PRO A 138 7.09 -2.16 -8.82
C PRO A 138 8.03 -2.11 -10.04
N GLN A 139 9.11 -2.91 -10.04
CA GLN A 139 10.03 -2.98 -11.17
C GLN A 139 9.39 -3.61 -12.40
N GLN A 140 8.62 -4.69 -12.21
CA GLN A 140 7.88 -5.36 -13.28
C GLN A 140 6.77 -4.46 -13.85
N MET A 141 6.05 -3.75 -12.96
CA MET A 141 5.04 -2.76 -13.38
C MET A 141 5.67 -1.61 -14.17
N ARG A 142 6.89 -1.15 -13.83
CA ARG A 142 7.62 -0.17 -14.64
C ARG A 142 8.02 -0.71 -16.02
N GLN A 143 8.42 -1.98 -16.10
CA GLN A 143 8.72 -2.63 -17.38
C GLN A 143 7.47 -2.71 -18.26
N MET A 144 6.33 -3.07 -17.67
CA MET A 144 5.02 -3.05 -18.34
C MET A 144 4.65 -1.65 -18.82
N ALA A 145 4.82 -0.63 -17.96
CA ALA A 145 4.62 0.76 -18.34
C ALA A 145 5.50 1.18 -19.54
N GLY A 146 6.76 0.72 -19.58
CA GLY A 146 7.65 0.98 -20.70
C GLY A 146 7.22 0.30 -22.02
N LEU A 147 6.61 -0.88 -21.96
CA LEU A 147 6.01 -1.53 -23.14
C LEU A 147 4.81 -0.75 -23.65
N ILE A 148 3.93 -0.34 -22.74
CA ILE A 148 2.74 0.44 -23.07
C ILE A 148 3.12 1.82 -23.61
N ASP A 149 4.14 2.48 -23.05
CA ASP A 149 4.66 3.74 -23.56
C ASP A 149 5.15 3.58 -25.01
N ARG A 150 5.95 2.56 -25.32
CA ARG A 150 6.38 2.30 -26.71
C ARG A 150 5.20 2.09 -27.67
N LEU A 151 4.16 1.39 -27.22
CA LEU A 151 2.93 1.22 -27.99
C LEU A 151 2.23 2.56 -28.23
N ALA A 152 2.12 3.39 -27.19
CA ALA A 152 1.52 4.72 -27.28
C ALA A 152 2.29 5.64 -28.22
N LYS A 153 3.63 5.56 -28.21
CA LYS A 153 4.50 6.27 -29.15
C LYS A 153 4.24 5.87 -30.60
N LYS A 154 4.03 4.57 -30.85
CA LYS A 154 3.76 4.04 -32.20
C LYS A 154 2.40 4.49 -32.76
N LEU A 155 1.41 4.68 -31.88
CA LEU A 155 0.06 5.07 -32.26
C LEU A 155 -0.19 6.59 -32.20
N ASP A 156 0.83 7.38 -31.85
CA ASP A 156 0.71 8.84 -31.62
C ASP A 156 -0.34 9.21 -30.55
N THR A 157 -0.45 8.38 -29.51
CA THR A 157 -1.47 8.53 -28.45
C THR A 157 -0.90 9.13 -27.15
N ARG A 158 0.31 9.71 -27.15
CA ARG A 158 0.98 10.19 -25.92
C ARG A 158 0.16 11.22 -25.14
N ASN A 159 -0.56 12.08 -25.85
CA ASN A 159 -1.36 13.13 -25.22
C ASN A 159 -2.63 12.59 -24.57
N ASN A 160 -3.10 11.43 -25.02
CA ASN A 160 -4.32 10.80 -24.54
C ASN A 160 -4.07 9.71 -23.50
N LEU A 161 -2.82 9.29 -23.30
CA LEU A 161 -2.45 8.19 -22.42
C LEU A 161 -1.51 8.65 -21.31
N THR A 162 -1.89 8.44 -20.06
CA THR A 162 -1.04 8.69 -18.89
C THR A 162 -0.83 7.39 -18.13
N LEU A 163 0.42 7.10 -17.77
CA LEU A 163 0.81 5.91 -17.02
C LEU A 163 1.34 6.33 -15.65
N GLN A 164 0.81 5.73 -14.59
CA GLN A 164 1.21 6.04 -13.22
C GLN A 164 1.37 4.75 -12.41
N LEU A 165 2.50 4.62 -11.73
CA LEU A 165 2.69 3.58 -10.73
C LEU A 165 1.98 3.98 -9.44
N VAL A 166 1.13 3.11 -8.93
CA VAL A 166 0.40 3.30 -7.67
C VAL A 166 0.64 2.08 -6.76
N PRO A 167 0.41 2.18 -5.43
CA PRO A 167 0.60 1.05 -4.52
C PRO A 167 -0.18 -0.21 -4.90
N GLN A 168 -1.34 -0.03 -5.55
CA GLN A 168 -2.22 -1.10 -6.01
C GLN A 168 -1.77 -1.74 -7.34
N GLY A 169 -0.81 -1.14 -8.05
CA GLY A 169 -0.30 -1.64 -9.33
C GLY A 169 0.00 -0.55 -10.36
N LEU A 170 -0.42 -0.76 -11.61
CA LEU A 170 -0.18 0.18 -12.71
C LEU A 170 -1.50 0.82 -13.16
N ARG A 171 -1.63 2.13 -12.97
CA ARG A 171 -2.75 2.93 -13.44
C ARG A 171 -2.47 3.42 -14.85
N ILE A 172 -3.41 3.15 -15.75
CA ILE A 172 -3.40 3.53 -17.16
C ILE A 172 -4.63 4.41 -17.39
N GLN A 173 -4.43 5.71 -17.55
CA GLN A 173 -5.50 6.66 -17.80
C GLN A 173 -5.55 7.03 -19.27
N ILE A 174 -6.74 6.97 -19.85
CA ILE A 174 -7.02 7.31 -21.22
C ILE A 174 -8.00 8.48 -21.21
N ARG A 175 -7.55 9.66 -21.65
CA ARG A 175 -8.31 10.91 -21.58
C ARG A 175 -8.67 11.45 -22.96
N ASP A 176 -9.80 12.15 -23.02
CA ASP A 176 -10.12 13.05 -24.12
C ASP A 176 -9.12 14.23 -24.15
N ASP A 177 -8.87 14.76 -25.33
CA ASP A 177 -8.30 16.09 -25.52
C ASP A 177 -9.18 16.90 -26.50
N ASP A 178 -8.78 18.15 -26.77
CA ASP A 178 -9.56 19.06 -27.62
C ASP A 178 -9.57 18.63 -29.10
N ALA A 179 -8.59 17.85 -29.54
CA ALA A 179 -8.48 17.36 -30.92
C ALA A 179 -9.14 15.99 -31.11
N ARG A 180 -9.16 15.14 -30.07
CA ARG A 180 -9.53 13.74 -30.13
C ARG A 180 -10.38 13.36 -28.91
N GLN A 181 -11.64 13.08 -29.19
CA GLN A 181 -12.61 12.58 -28.20
C GLN A 181 -12.70 11.06 -28.29
N MET A 182 -12.64 10.39 -27.13
CA MET A 182 -12.88 8.95 -27.03
C MET A 182 -14.35 8.64 -27.25
N PHE A 183 -15.20 9.43 -26.63
CA PHE A 183 -16.64 9.36 -26.77
C PHE A 183 -17.15 10.74 -27.20
N PRO A 184 -17.91 10.84 -28.30
CA PRO A 184 -18.65 12.05 -28.59
C PRO A 184 -19.54 12.45 -27.39
N ARG A 185 -19.87 13.74 -27.29
CA ARG A 185 -20.76 14.23 -26.24
C ARG A 185 -22.07 13.43 -26.21
N GLY A 186 -22.44 12.94 -25.03
CA GLY A 186 -23.64 12.12 -24.83
C GLY A 186 -23.64 10.75 -25.52
N SER A 187 -22.51 10.31 -26.06
CA SER A 187 -22.41 9.00 -26.71
C SER A 187 -21.64 8.00 -25.84
N THR A 188 -22.05 6.75 -25.98
CA THR A 188 -21.36 5.55 -25.46
C THR A 188 -20.59 4.84 -26.58
N GLN A 189 -20.66 5.33 -27.81
CA GLN A 189 -19.90 4.81 -28.94
C GLN A 189 -18.47 5.36 -28.88
N ILE A 190 -17.51 4.44 -28.88
CA ILE A 190 -16.10 4.77 -28.90
C ILE A 190 -15.65 5.15 -30.32
N SER A 191 -14.78 6.15 -30.43
CA SER A 191 -14.25 6.55 -31.73
C SER A 191 -13.21 5.54 -32.28
N PRO A 192 -13.01 5.47 -33.62
CA PRO A 192 -12.15 4.46 -34.24
C PRO A 192 -10.70 4.46 -33.74
N PHE A 193 -10.15 5.65 -33.47
CA PHE A 193 -8.80 5.81 -32.94
C PHE A 193 -8.64 5.13 -31.56
N PHE A 194 -9.54 5.43 -30.63
CA PHE A 194 -9.48 4.85 -29.29
C PHE A 194 -9.87 3.36 -29.29
N HIS A 195 -10.72 2.94 -30.24
CA HIS A 195 -10.97 1.52 -30.46
C HIS A 195 -9.67 0.76 -30.82
N GLN A 196 -8.83 1.32 -31.70
CA GLN A 196 -7.54 0.74 -32.04
C GLN A 196 -6.55 0.77 -30.87
N LEU A 197 -6.51 1.87 -30.11
CA LEU A 197 -5.68 1.99 -28.91
C LEU A 197 -6.03 0.90 -27.88
N LEU A 198 -7.31 0.76 -27.52
CA LEU A 198 -7.75 -0.25 -26.55
C LEU A 198 -7.47 -1.67 -27.02
N ARG A 199 -7.69 -2.00 -28.30
CA ARG A 199 -7.33 -3.32 -28.84
C ARG A 199 -5.82 -3.59 -28.75
N SER A 200 -5.00 -2.58 -29.00
CA SER A 200 -3.55 -2.69 -28.91
C SER A 200 -3.11 -2.86 -27.45
N LEU A 201 -3.70 -2.10 -26.52
CA LEU A 201 -3.47 -2.26 -25.07
C LEU A 201 -3.87 -3.65 -24.60
N ALA A 202 -5.03 -4.16 -25.01
CA ALA A 202 -5.50 -5.50 -24.66
C ALA A 202 -4.48 -6.59 -25.03
N SER A 203 -3.86 -6.50 -26.22
CA SER A 203 -2.85 -7.47 -26.63
C SER A 203 -1.62 -7.49 -25.72
N VAL A 204 -1.26 -6.35 -25.11
CA VAL A 204 -0.15 -6.25 -24.15
C VAL A 204 -0.60 -6.72 -22.77
N LEU A 205 -1.78 -6.29 -22.31
CA LEU A 205 -2.33 -6.66 -21.01
C LEU A 205 -2.63 -8.16 -20.90
N ALA A 206 -3.01 -8.81 -22.00
CA ALA A 206 -3.27 -10.25 -22.05
C ALA A 206 -2.00 -11.13 -21.95
N THR A 207 -0.81 -10.53 -21.87
CA THR A 207 0.45 -11.28 -21.66
C THR A 207 0.69 -11.65 -20.20
N VAL A 208 -0.05 -11.03 -19.27
CA VAL A 208 0.11 -11.18 -17.83
C VAL A 208 -1.19 -11.61 -17.17
N ASP A 209 -1.09 -12.34 -16.07
CA ASP A 209 -2.24 -12.94 -15.39
C ASP A 209 -2.94 -11.95 -14.43
N ASN A 210 -2.45 -10.70 -14.36
CA ASN A 210 -3.02 -9.67 -13.51
C ASN A 210 -4.41 -9.27 -13.99
N ARG A 211 -5.32 -9.12 -13.04
CA ARG A 211 -6.65 -8.60 -13.33
C ARG A 211 -6.65 -7.07 -13.40
N VAL A 212 -7.58 -6.54 -14.19
CA VAL A 212 -7.74 -5.13 -14.48
C VAL A 212 -9.07 -4.65 -13.93
N MET A 213 -9.03 -3.56 -13.17
CA MET A 213 -10.21 -2.77 -12.84
C MET A 213 -10.41 -1.68 -13.89
N ILE A 214 -11.64 -1.53 -14.37
CA ILE A 214 -12.01 -0.56 -15.41
C ILE A 214 -12.96 0.44 -14.78
N SER A 215 -12.61 1.72 -14.80
CA SER A 215 -13.49 2.79 -14.30
C SER A 215 -13.75 3.83 -15.37
N GLY A 216 -15.00 4.27 -15.46
CA GLY A 216 -15.42 5.35 -16.34
C GLY A 216 -15.72 6.61 -15.55
N HIS A 217 -15.28 7.75 -16.08
CA HIS A 217 -15.47 9.08 -15.48
C HIS A 217 -16.03 10.04 -16.54
N THR A 218 -16.91 10.94 -16.12
CA THR A 218 -17.50 11.98 -16.97
C THR A 218 -17.19 13.37 -16.43
N ASP A 219 -17.48 14.40 -17.23
CA ASP A 219 -17.51 15.78 -16.77
C ASP A 219 -18.84 16.05 -16.04
N SER A 220 -18.94 17.21 -15.37
CA SER A 220 -20.16 17.65 -14.68
C SER A 220 -21.14 18.36 -15.60
N VAL A 221 -21.09 18.13 -16.92
CA VAL A 221 -22.09 18.68 -17.84
C VAL A 221 -23.42 17.94 -17.59
N PRO A 222 -24.51 18.64 -17.23
CA PRO A 222 -25.78 17.98 -16.96
C PRO A 222 -26.36 17.34 -18.22
N TYR A 223 -26.96 16.17 -18.05
CA TYR A 223 -27.74 15.54 -19.10
C TYR A 223 -29.15 16.16 -19.17
N PRO A 224 -29.69 16.46 -20.35
CA PRO A 224 -31.04 17.02 -20.48
C PRO A 224 -32.15 16.07 -20.01
N ASP A 225 -31.94 14.76 -20.19
CA ASP A 225 -32.93 13.73 -19.87
C ASP A 225 -32.77 13.27 -18.41
N GLY A 226 -33.76 13.56 -17.56
CA GLY A 226 -33.69 13.31 -16.11
C GLY A 226 -33.54 11.83 -15.69
N ASN A 227 -33.76 10.88 -16.60
CA ASN A 227 -33.59 9.44 -16.33
C ASN A 227 -32.20 8.91 -16.68
N TYR A 228 -31.35 9.71 -17.32
CA TYR A 228 -30.01 9.30 -17.74
C TYR A 228 -29.01 10.32 -17.24
N THR A 229 -28.19 9.92 -16.29
CA THR A 229 -27.25 10.82 -15.62
C THR A 229 -25.81 10.47 -16.00
N ASN A 230 -24.89 11.26 -15.47
CA ASN A 230 -23.47 10.99 -15.58
C ASN A 230 -23.07 9.61 -15.00
N TRP A 231 -23.83 9.07 -14.05
CA TRP A 231 -23.62 7.71 -13.55
C TRP A 231 -23.83 6.65 -14.63
N GLU A 232 -25.00 6.64 -15.28
CA GLU A 232 -25.30 5.71 -16.38
C GLU A 232 -24.28 5.86 -17.52
N LEU A 233 -24.00 7.11 -17.92
CA LEU A 233 -23.02 7.39 -18.97
C LEU A 233 -21.63 6.86 -18.66
N SER A 234 -21.15 7.07 -17.44
CA SER A 234 -19.83 6.61 -17.01
C SER A 234 -19.75 5.08 -16.99
N GLY A 235 -20.82 4.41 -16.53
CA GLY A 235 -20.92 2.95 -16.52
C GLY A 235 -20.96 2.35 -17.91
N ASP A 236 -21.77 2.91 -18.82
CA ASP A 236 -21.86 2.44 -20.19
C ASP A 236 -20.55 2.62 -20.97
N ARG A 237 -19.83 3.73 -20.73
CA ARG A 237 -18.50 3.96 -21.31
C ARG A 237 -17.46 2.98 -20.79
N ALA A 238 -17.46 2.69 -19.49
CA ALA A 238 -16.58 1.67 -18.90
C ALA A 238 -16.87 0.28 -19.47
N GLN A 239 -18.15 -0.06 -19.65
CA GLN A 239 -18.58 -1.32 -20.27
C GLN A 239 -18.22 -1.39 -21.76
N MET A 240 -18.33 -0.29 -22.50
CA MET A 240 -17.86 -0.22 -23.88
C MET A 240 -16.36 -0.48 -23.95
N ALA A 241 -15.56 0.18 -23.10
CA ALA A 241 -14.12 -0.06 -23.02
C ALA A 241 -13.81 -1.54 -22.73
N ARG A 242 -14.51 -2.17 -21.79
CA ARG A 242 -14.40 -3.62 -21.52
C ARG A 242 -14.64 -4.47 -22.77
N ARG A 243 -15.70 -4.20 -23.53
CA ARG A 243 -16.03 -4.95 -24.76
C ARG A 243 -14.91 -4.81 -25.81
N VAL A 244 -14.38 -3.61 -25.99
CA VAL A 244 -13.28 -3.36 -26.93
C VAL A 244 -12.00 -4.07 -26.48
N LEU A 245 -11.66 -3.99 -25.19
CA LEU A 245 -10.53 -4.73 -24.62
C LEU A 245 -10.68 -6.24 -24.85
N SER A 246 -11.89 -6.77 -24.65
CA SER A 246 -12.19 -8.17 -24.89
C SER A 246 -12.02 -8.57 -26.36
N SER A 247 -12.47 -7.74 -27.30
CA SER A 247 -12.21 -7.93 -28.74
C SER A 247 -10.73 -7.85 -29.13
N GLY A 248 -9.89 -7.28 -28.26
CA GLY A 248 -8.43 -7.20 -28.40
C GLY A 248 -7.68 -8.36 -27.74
N GLY A 249 -8.38 -9.33 -27.14
CA GLY A 249 -7.77 -10.52 -26.53
C GLY A 249 -7.79 -10.56 -25.00
N LEU A 250 -8.32 -9.52 -24.33
CA LEU A 250 -8.46 -9.52 -22.87
C LEU A 250 -9.67 -10.39 -22.46
N THR A 251 -9.42 -11.60 -21.93
CA THR A 251 -10.51 -12.50 -21.54
C THR A 251 -11.28 -11.98 -20.32
N GLU A 252 -12.46 -12.56 -20.03
CA GLU A 252 -13.26 -12.15 -18.86
C GLU A 252 -12.54 -12.38 -17.53
N GLU A 253 -11.65 -13.37 -17.47
CA GLU A 253 -10.83 -13.67 -16.28
C GLU A 253 -9.90 -12.51 -15.91
N HIS A 254 -9.41 -11.77 -16.92
CA HIS A 254 -8.56 -10.60 -16.70
C HIS A 254 -9.35 -9.38 -16.20
N VAL A 255 -10.68 -9.38 -16.21
CA VAL A 255 -11.47 -8.23 -15.73
C VAL A 255 -11.86 -8.46 -14.28
N ALA A 256 -11.34 -7.66 -13.36
CA ALA A 256 -11.67 -7.73 -11.93
C ALA A 256 -13.02 -7.06 -11.62
N GLN A 257 -13.19 -5.82 -12.10
CA GLN A 257 -14.36 -5.01 -11.79
C GLN A 257 -14.54 -3.94 -12.86
N VAL A 258 -15.80 -3.55 -13.10
CA VAL A 258 -16.16 -2.37 -13.89
C VAL A 258 -16.92 -1.40 -13.00
N VAL A 259 -16.49 -0.13 -12.97
CA VAL A 259 -17.00 0.88 -12.04
C VAL A 259 -17.48 2.11 -12.81
N ALA A 260 -18.70 2.56 -12.50
CA ALA A 260 -19.23 3.85 -12.88
C ALA A 260 -18.84 4.88 -11.80
N MET A 261 -18.25 6.02 -12.18
CA MET A 261 -17.87 7.07 -11.22
C MET A 261 -18.66 8.38 -11.40
N GLY A 262 -19.41 8.51 -12.50
CA GLY A 262 -20.05 9.75 -12.88
C GLY A 262 -19.05 10.91 -12.90
N ASP A 263 -19.45 12.02 -12.30
CA ASP A 263 -18.67 13.24 -12.14
C ASP A 263 -18.15 13.43 -10.70
N THR A 264 -18.15 12.39 -9.88
CA THR A 264 -17.69 12.47 -8.47
C THR A 264 -16.17 12.55 -8.32
N ALA A 265 -15.43 12.10 -9.33
CA ALA A 265 -13.96 12.06 -9.32
C ALA A 265 -13.39 12.85 -10.50
N LEU A 266 -13.56 14.17 -10.49
CA LEU A 266 -13.03 15.07 -11.53
C LEU A 266 -11.50 15.12 -11.48
N ALA A 267 -10.87 15.06 -12.65
CA ALA A 267 -9.41 15.25 -12.76
C ALA A 267 -9.02 16.72 -12.57
N LEU A 268 -9.90 17.63 -13.00
CA LEU A 268 -9.80 19.08 -12.82
C LEU A 268 -11.02 19.58 -12.03
N PRO A 269 -11.00 19.52 -10.68
CA PRO A 269 -12.13 19.96 -9.86
C PRO A 269 -12.49 21.45 -10.05
N LYS A 270 -11.50 22.28 -10.42
CA LYS A 270 -11.68 23.71 -10.68
C LYS A 270 -12.38 23.99 -12.02
N GLU A 271 -12.38 23.02 -12.93
CA GLU A 271 -13.02 23.12 -14.24
C GLU A 271 -13.91 21.88 -14.48
N PRO A 272 -15.07 21.78 -13.80
CA PRO A 272 -15.88 20.55 -13.80
C PRO A 272 -16.38 20.10 -15.18
N THR A 273 -16.54 21.04 -16.11
CA THR A 273 -17.03 20.79 -17.48
C THR A 273 -15.90 20.53 -18.48
N ALA A 274 -14.64 20.50 -18.04
CA ALA A 274 -13.49 20.31 -18.92
C ALA A 274 -13.48 18.91 -19.58
N SER A 275 -13.03 18.87 -20.83
CA SER A 275 -12.86 17.63 -21.61
C SER A 275 -11.96 16.62 -20.91
N ALA A 276 -10.93 17.09 -20.22
CA ALA A 276 -10.00 16.27 -19.46
C ALA A 276 -10.65 15.44 -18.33
N ASN A 277 -11.85 15.80 -17.86
CA ASN A 277 -12.59 15.01 -16.87
C ASN A 277 -13.19 13.73 -17.46
N ARG A 278 -13.45 13.71 -18.78
CA ARG A 278 -13.93 12.53 -19.50
C ARG A 278 -12.77 11.58 -19.78
N ARG A 279 -12.74 10.47 -19.03
CA ARG A 279 -11.63 9.51 -19.10
C ARG A 279 -12.08 8.10 -18.75
N ILE A 280 -11.34 7.14 -19.27
CA ILE A 280 -11.37 5.75 -18.83
C ILE A 280 -10.07 5.47 -18.09
N GLU A 281 -10.16 4.88 -16.91
CA GLU A 281 -9.00 4.44 -16.13
C GLU A 281 -9.00 2.92 -16.03
N LEU A 282 -7.87 2.32 -16.42
CA LEU A 282 -7.57 0.91 -16.26
C LEU A 282 -6.52 0.77 -15.17
N LEU A 283 -6.84 0.05 -14.10
CA LEU A 283 -5.89 -0.26 -13.04
C LEU A 283 -5.51 -1.74 -13.14
N LEU A 284 -4.27 -2.01 -13.55
CA LEU A 284 -3.69 -3.34 -13.52
C LEU A 284 -3.29 -3.66 -12.07
N LEU A 285 -4.02 -4.56 -11.44
CA LEU A 285 -3.90 -4.85 -10.02
C LEU A 285 -2.70 -5.75 -9.74
N ASN A 286 -1.95 -5.46 -8.68
CA ASN A 286 -1.07 -6.45 -8.07
C ASN A 286 -1.87 -7.45 -7.22
N SER A 287 -1.24 -8.56 -6.83
CA SER A 287 -1.90 -9.64 -6.10
C SER A 287 -2.47 -9.20 -4.75
N ASN A 288 -1.83 -8.22 -4.08
CA ASN A 288 -2.34 -7.70 -2.80
C ASN A 288 -3.65 -6.93 -3.01
N ALA A 289 -3.68 -5.99 -3.96
CA ALA A 289 -4.87 -5.21 -4.28
C ALA A 289 -6.02 -6.11 -4.79
N GLU A 290 -5.69 -7.12 -5.61
CA GLU A 290 -6.68 -8.12 -6.06
C GLU A 290 -7.26 -8.92 -4.88
N ALA A 291 -6.43 -9.37 -3.95
CA ALA A 291 -6.87 -10.10 -2.76
C ALA A 291 -7.75 -9.22 -1.86
N GLN A 292 -7.36 -7.97 -1.63
CA GLN A 292 -8.17 -7.00 -0.89
C GLN A 292 -9.54 -6.80 -1.54
N LEU A 293 -9.56 -6.60 -2.87
CA LEU A 293 -10.80 -6.48 -3.61
C LEU A 293 -11.68 -7.73 -3.45
N ALA A 294 -11.10 -8.92 -3.54
CA ALA A 294 -11.82 -10.17 -3.32
C ALA A 294 -12.41 -10.26 -1.90
N THR A 295 -11.69 -9.81 -0.87
CA THR A 295 -12.19 -9.82 0.52
C THR A 295 -13.37 -8.87 0.74
N LEU A 296 -13.40 -7.72 0.06
CA LEU A 296 -14.50 -6.75 0.19
C LEU A 296 -15.84 -7.30 -0.32
N PHE A 297 -15.80 -8.17 -1.34
CA PHE A 297 -16.99 -8.72 -1.99
C PHE A 297 -17.19 -10.22 -1.73
N ALA A 298 -16.39 -10.82 -0.83
CA ALA A 298 -16.56 -12.21 -0.43
C ALA A 298 -17.83 -12.34 0.42
N VAL A 299 -18.84 -13.02 -0.12
CA VAL A 299 -20.04 -13.39 0.64
C VAL A 299 -19.72 -14.62 1.50
N GLY A 300 -19.54 -14.43 2.81
CA GLY A 300 -19.63 -15.53 3.78
C GLY A 300 -18.33 -16.19 4.27
N GLN A 301 -17.25 -15.43 4.51
CA GLN A 301 -16.23 -15.87 5.47
C GLN A 301 -16.03 -14.79 6.53
N PRO A 302 -16.56 -14.94 7.76
CA PRO A 302 -16.04 -14.14 8.86
C PRO A 302 -14.54 -14.38 8.89
N ALA A 303 -13.76 -13.29 8.87
CA ALA A 303 -12.34 -13.36 9.09
C ALA A 303 -12.10 -14.27 10.28
N SER A 304 -11.57 -15.47 10.04
CA SER A 304 -11.08 -16.31 11.10
C SER A 304 -9.95 -15.50 11.72
N ALA A 305 -10.27 -14.82 12.82
CA ALA A 305 -9.29 -14.22 13.72
C ALA A 305 -8.15 -15.24 13.89
N PRO A 306 -6.88 -14.80 13.98
CA PRO A 306 -5.76 -15.71 14.14
C PRO A 306 -6.02 -16.60 15.36
N GLY A 307 -6.50 -17.81 15.07
CA GLY A 307 -6.93 -18.77 16.05
C GLY A 307 -5.69 -19.23 16.78
N ASN A 308 -5.50 -18.69 17.97
CA ASN A 308 -4.75 -19.37 19.00
C ASN A 308 -5.28 -20.81 19.02
N LYS A 309 -4.41 -21.79 18.74
CA LYS A 309 -4.76 -23.21 18.70
C LYS A 309 -5.06 -23.69 20.12
N THR A 310 -6.14 -23.20 20.72
CA THR A 310 -6.74 -23.85 21.87
C THR A 310 -7.56 -25.00 21.30
N LYS A 311 -7.06 -26.23 21.49
CA LYS A 311 -7.75 -27.48 21.19
C LYS A 311 -9.20 -27.38 21.67
N VAL A 312 -10.15 -27.17 20.75
CA VAL A 312 -11.57 -27.35 21.04
C VAL A 312 -11.81 -28.86 21.12
N GLY A 313 -12.36 -29.26 22.26
CA GLY A 313 -12.44 -30.62 22.74
C GLY A 313 -13.34 -31.53 21.92
N ALA A 314 -13.08 -32.83 22.13
CA ALA A 314 -13.89 -33.95 21.71
C ALA A 314 -15.37 -33.79 22.13
N PRO A 315 -16.31 -34.46 21.44
CA PRO A 315 -17.72 -34.44 21.81
C PRO A 315 -17.90 -34.91 23.26
N ILE A 316 -18.64 -34.11 24.02
CA ILE A 316 -18.91 -34.28 25.46
C ILE A 316 -19.63 -35.62 25.65
N ASN A 317 -19.03 -36.53 26.41
CA ASN A 317 -19.58 -37.85 26.65
C ASN A 317 -20.73 -37.74 27.67
N LEU A 318 -21.83 -38.47 27.46
CA LEU A 318 -23.05 -38.38 28.27
C LEU A 318 -22.85 -38.74 29.76
N SER A 319 -21.71 -39.34 30.11
CA SER A 319 -21.26 -39.61 31.48
C SER A 319 -21.01 -38.34 32.31
N ASP A 320 -20.53 -37.27 31.66
CA ASP A 320 -20.12 -36.05 32.37
C ASP A 320 -21.33 -35.25 32.86
N ARG A 321 -22.47 -35.40 32.16
CA ARG A 321 -23.72 -34.75 32.53
C ARG A 321 -24.31 -35.33 33.83
N GLN A 322 -24.21 -36.65 34.01
CA GLN A 322 -24.67 -37.31 35.24
C GLN A 322 -23.77 -36.99 36.45
N GLN A 323 -22.46 -36.79 36.24
CA GLN A 323 -21.57 -36.39 37.32
C GLN A 323 -21.84 -34.96 37.81
N ILE A 324 -22.20 -34.05 36.90
CA ILE A 324 -22.57 -32.67 37.25
C ILE A 324 -23.90 -32.66 38.03
N GLU A 325 -24.91 -33.41 37.58
CA GLU A 325 -26.19 -33.50 38.29
C GLU A 325 -26.04 -34.08 39.71
N ASN A 326 -25.26 -35.15 39.87
CA ASN A 326 -24.97 -35.73 41.18
C ASN A 326 -24.19 -34.78 42.10
N THR A 327 -23.35 -33.91 41.54
CA THR A 327 -22.60 -32.91 42.32
C THR A 327 -23.51 -31.77 42.78
N VAL A 328 -24.43 -31.33 41.92
CA VAL A 328 -25.42 -30.31 42.26
C VAL A 328 -26.42 -30.83 43.32
N GLU A 329 -26.83 -32.09 43.25
CA GLU A 329 -27.67 -32.70 44.28
C GLU A 329 -26.98 -32.81 45.65
N ARG A 330 -25.68 -33.15 45.69
CA ARG A 330 -24.91 -33.17 46.93
C ARG A 330 -24.83 -31.79 47.57
N LEU A 331 -24.52 -30.76 46.78
CA LEU A 331 -24.44 -29.39 47.26
C LEU A 331 -25.81 -28.85 47.74
N ARG A 332 -26.91 -29.24 47.10
CA ARG A 332 -28.27 -28.92 47.59
C ARG A 332 -28.58 -29.59 48.93
N LYS A 333 -28.10 -30.81 49.16
CA LYS A 333 -28.33 -31.56 50.39
C LYS A 333 -27.52 -31.00 51.56
N ASP A 334 -26.31 -30.52 51.29
CA ASP A 334 -25.44 -29.89 52.31
C ASP A 334 -25.92 -28.48 52.71
N LEU A 335 -26.64 -27.77 51.84
CA LEU A 335 -27.28 -26.48 52.19
C LEU A 335 -28.60 -26.63 52.95
N ALA A 336 -29.18 -27.83 53.05
CA ALA A 336 -30.51 -28.06 53.61
C ALA A 336 -30.50 -28.55 55.08
N THR A 337 -29.34 -28.68 55.73
CA THR A 337 -29.29 -29.07 57.16
C THR A 337 -29.41 -27.83 58.07
N PRO A 338 -30.47 -27.71 58.90
CA PRO A 338 -30.62 -26.58 59.81
C PRO A 338 -29.66 -26.70 61.01
N VAL A 339 -28.98 -25.59 61.31
CA VAL A 339 -28.12 -25.41 62.50
C VAL A 339 -28.99 -25.45 63.76
N SER A 340 -28.88 -26.52 64.55
CA SER A 340 -29.54 -26.65 65.85
C SER A 340 -28.81 -25.80 66.91
N SER A 341 -29.52 -24.84 67.47
CA SER A 341 -29.13 -24.02 68.62
C SER A 341 -29.34 -24.77 69.95
N SER A 342 -28.31 -24.80 70.82
CA SER A 342 -28.34 -24.85 72.30
C SER A 342 -26.96 -25.33 72.78
N GLN A 343 -26.36 -24.93 73.91
CA GLN A 343 -26.77 -24.11 75.04
C GLN A 343 -25.48 -23.71 75.80
N LYS A 344 -25.58 -22.61 76.54
CA LYS A 344 -24.68 -22.12 77.61
C LYS A 344 -24.43 -23.17 78.72
N PRO A 345 -23.41 -23.00 79.59
CA PRO A 345 -23.43 -21.98 80.66
C PRO A 345 -22.49 -20.79 80.45
#